data_AF-A0A636VXX6-F1
#
_entry.id   AF-A0A636VXX6-F1
#
_cell.length_a   1.000
_cell.length_b   1.000
_cell.length_c   1.000
_cell.angle_alpha   90.00
_cell.angle_beta   90.00
_cell.angle_gamma   90.00
#
_symmetry.space_group_name_H-M   'P 1'
#
loop_
_entity.id
_entity.type
_entity.pdbx_description
1 polymer ?
#
loop_
_entity_poly.entity_id
_entity_poly.type
_entity_poly.pdbx_seq_one_letter_code
_entity_poly.pdbx_strand_id
1 'polypeptide(L)'
;MKNTAWSVLVYSHADSVTTILITYAKSVLVLLIVIVITFSLFSYFIASRISIPLEKLAISTNAKDIGGSLVDIKGINAWYVEADRLKKALFTHIKIMIERVDSLNEVALKDPLTGVNNRLGFSNKIQNHKQGSGASVIAIDVDFFKKINDNFGHGVGDEVLVTLAQVINCGFPGLGRFPQSRGQPERKPE
;
A
#
# COMPACT_ATOMS: atom_id res chain seq x y z
N MET A 1 -98.63 -26.78 -6.62
CA MET A 1 -97.44 -27.67 -6.71
C MET A 1 -96.43 -27.18 -5.66
N LYS A 2 -96.13 -28.00 -4.63
CA LYS A 2 -95.21 -27.62 -3.54
C LYS A 2 -93.76 -27.87 -3.98
N ASN A 3 -92.92 -26.83 -3.88
CA ASN A 3 -91.50 -26.87 -4.18
C ASN A 3 -90.77 -27.53 -3.01
N THR A 4 -90.19 -28.72 -3.20
CA THR A 4 -89.41 -29.39 -2.15
C THR A 4 -87.98 -28.85 -2.16
N ALA A 5 -87.64 -28.04 -1.16
CA ALA A 5 -86.28 -27.58 -0.90
C ALA A 5 -85.50 -28.72 -0.24
N TRP A 6 -84.70 -29.45 -1.03
CA TRP A 6 -83.76 -30.44 -0.51
C TRP A 6 -82.46 -29.73 -0.12
N SER A 7 -82.09 -29.85 1.15
CA SER A 7 -80.80 -29.40 1.67
C SER A 7 -79.91 -30.62 1.86
N VAL A 8 -78.89 -30.77 1.01
CA VAL A 8 -77.90 -31.85 1.15
C VAL A 8 -76.87 -31.42 2.20
N LEU A 9 -76.96 -32.00 3.40
CA LEU A 9 -75.96 -31.84 4.46
C LEU A 9 -74.89 -32.91 4.28
N VAL A 10 -73.71 -32.51 3.81
CA VAL A 10 -72.53 -33.37 3.75
C VAL A 10 -71.81 -33.28 5.10
N TYR A 11 -71.96 -34.30 5.94
CA TYR A 11 -71.17 -34.43 7.16
C TYR A 11 -69.81 -35.05 6.82
N SER A 12 -68.76 -34.23 6.75
CA SER A 12 -67.38 -34.73 6.74
C SER A 12 -66.88 -34.91 8.18
N HIS A 13 -66.24 -36.05 8.48
CA HIS A 13 -65.66 -36.30 9.80
C HIS A 13 -64.61 -35.23 10.13
N ALA A 14 -64.71 -34.60 11.30
CA ALA A 14 -63.80 -33.52 11.71
C ALA A 14 -62.32 -33.96 11.64
N ASP A 15 -62.06 -35.23 11.90
CA ASP A 15 -60.71 -35.81 11.85
C ASP A 15 -60.09 -35.80 10.44
N SER A 16 -60.90 -35.83 9.39
CA SER A 16 -60.39 -35.77 8.02
C SER A 16 -59.87 -34.37 7.69
N VAL A 17 -60.59 -33.32 8.12
CA VAL A 17 -60.19 -31.92 7.87
C VAL A 17 -58.95 -31.55 8.69
N THR A 18 -58.89 -31.98 9.95
CA THR A 18 -57.71 -31.73 10.81
C THR A 18 -56.48 -32.47 10.31
N THR A 19 -56.62 -33.72 9.85
CA THR A 19 -55.51 -34.50 9.28
C THR A 19 -54.95 -33.84 8.02
N ILE A 20 -55.82 -33.34 7.13
CA ILE A 20 -55.41 -32.61 5.92
C ILE A 20 -54.65 -31.32 6.30
N LEU A 21 -55.19 -30.54 7.23
CA LEU A 21 -54.57 -29.28 7.66
C LEU A 21 -53.20 -29.49 8.32
N ILE A 22 -53.08 -30.51 9.18
CA ILE A 22 -51.79 -30.89 9.81
C ILE A 22 -50.78 -31.37 8.76
N THR A 23 -51.23 -32.09 7.73
CA THR A 23 -50.36 -32.60 6.66
C THR A 23 -49.79 -31.45 5.82
N TYR A 24 -50.60 -30.46 5.48
CA TYR A 24 -50.12 -29.24 4.81
C TYR A 24 -49.20 -28.41 5.70
N ALA A 25 -49.54 -28.23 6.98
CA ALA A 25 -48.70 -27.49 7.93
C ALA A 25 -47.30 -28.13 8.07
N LYS A 26 -47.21 -29.47 8.17
CA LYS A 26 -45.94 -30.19 8.18
C LYS A 26 -45.14 -29.99 6.89
N SER A 27 -45.80 -30.04 5.74
CA SER A 27 -45.15 -29.87 4.44
C SER A 27 -44.55 -28.46 4.28
N VAL A 28 -45.29 -27.43 4.70
CA VAL A 28 -44.81 -26.04 4.72
C VAL A 28 -43.65 -25.86 5.69
N LEU A 29 -43.72 -26.46 6.88
CA LEU A 29 -42.63 -26.43 7.86
C LEU A 29 -41.34 -27.03 7.30
N VAL A 30 -41.43 -28.19 6.65
CA VAL A 30 -40.27 -28.85 6.00
C VAL A 30 -39.70 -27.96 4.91
N LEU A 31 -40.54 -27.35 4.08
CA LEU A 31 -40.09 -26.41 3.03
C LEU A 31 -39.32 -25.22 3.60
N LEU A 32 -39.82 -24.62 4.69
CA LEU A 32 -39.14 -23.50 5.36
C LEU A 32 -37.76 -23.90 5.90
N ILE A 33 -37.65 -25.08 6.52
CA ILE A 33 -36.37 -25.59 7.03
C ILE A 33 -35.37 -25.76 5.87
N VAL A 34 -35.80 -26.31 4.74
CA VAL A 34 -34.94 -26.47 3.56
C VAL A 34 -34.46 -25.11 3.03
N ILE A 35 -35.35 -24.12 2.95
CA ILE A 35 -34.99 -22.76 2.52
C ILE A 35 -33.94 -22.15 3.47
N VAL A 36 -34.15 -22.23 4.79
CA VAL A 36 -33.20 -21.68 5.76
C VAL A 36 -31.83 -22.35 5.65
N ILE A 37 -31.78 -23.67 5.52
CA ILE A 37 -30.52 -24.42 5.39
C ILE A 37 -29.80 -24.02 4.10
N THR A 38 -30.51 -23.95 2.97
CA THR A 38 -29.90 -23.58 1.68
C THR A 38 -29.34 -22.15 1.70
N PHE A 39 -30.07 -21.19 2.27
CA PHE A 39 -29.58 -19.82 2.44
C PHE A 39 -28.37 -19.74 3.38
N SER A 40 -28.37 -20.51 4.46
CA SER A 40 -27.24 -20.55 5.41
C SER A 40 -25.98 -21.11 4.74
N LEU A 41 -26.11 -22.20 3.99
CA LEU A 41 -25.00 -22.79 3.22
C LEU A 41 -24.51 -21.84 2.12
N PHE A 42 -25.41 -21.16 1.42
CA PHE A 42 -25.05 -20.19 0.38
C PHE A 42 -24.33 -18.97 0.97
N SER A 43 -24.82 -18.46 2.10
CA SER A 43 -24.16 -17.38 2.85
C SER A 43 -22.76 -17.79 3.30
N TYR A 44 -22.60 -18.99 3.87
CA TYR A 44 -21.30 -19.52 4.25
C TYR A 44 -20.36 -19.70 3.05
N PHE A 45 -20.89 -20.14 1.91
CA PHE A 45 -20.12 -20.28 0.68
C PHE A 45 -19.59 -18.94 0.16
N ILE A 46 -20.43 -17.90 0.11
CA ILE A 46 -20.00 -16.54 -0.29
C ILE A 46 -18.99 -15.98 0.71
N ALA A 47 -19.24 -16.10 2.01
CA ALA A 47 -18.34 -15.59 3.04
C ALA A 47 -16.96 -16.25 2.96
N SER A 48 -16.90 -17.58 2.78
CA SER A 48 -15.65 -18.32 2.67
C SER A 48 -14.90 -18.08 1.35
N ARG A 49 -15.63 -17.84 0.25
CA ARG A 49 -15.03 -17.64 -1.08
C ARG A 49 -14.66 -16.20 -1.38
N ILE A 50 -15.32 -15.20 -0.79
CA ILE A 50 -15.12 -13.79 -1.15
C ILE A 50 -14.63 -12.98 0.04
N SER A 51 -15.34 -13.03 1.18
CA SER A 51 -15.06 -12.14 2.32
C SER A 51 -13.74 -12.44 3.03
N ILE A 52 -13.45 -13.71 3.35
CA ILE A 52 -12.21 -14.11 4.06
C ILE A 52 -10.92 -13.75 3.30
N PRO A 53 -10.78 -14.02 1.99
CA PRO A 53 -9.55 -13.66 1.26
C PRO A 53 -9.36 -12.15 1.09
N LEU A 54 -10.45 -11.37 0.94
CA LEU A 54 -10.40 -9.91 0.90
C LEU A 54 -9.92 -9.32 2.24
N GLU A 55 -10.40 -9.87 3.35
CA GLU A 55 -9.95 -9.48 4.70
C GLU A 55 -8.46 -9.75 4.89
N LYS A 56 -7.95 -10.92 4.46
CA LYS A 56 -6.52 -11.25 4.51
C LYS A 56 -5.65 -10.31 3.66
N LEU A 57 -6.14 -9.90 2.48
CA LEU A 57 -5.48 -8.92 1.62
C LEU A 57 -5.44 -7.53 2.28
N ALA A 58 -6.55 -7.08 2.86
CA ALA A 58 -6.65 -5.79 3.55
C ALA A 58 -5.76 -5.72 4.81
N ILE A 59 -5.62 -6.83 5.54
CA ILE A 59 -4.73 -6.91 6.70
C ILE A 59 -3.26 -6.92 6.26
N SER A 60 -2.95 -7.55 5.13
CA SER A 60 -1.57 -7.61 4.59
C SER A 60 -1.03 -6.24 4.12
N THR A 61 -1.88 -5.25 3.82
CA THR A 61 -1.44 -3.89 3.50
C THR A 61 -1.00 -3.06 4.71
N ASN A 62 -1.30 -3.50 5.94
CA ASN A 62 -0.94 -2.81 7.17
C ASN A 62 0.24 -3.43 7.94
N ALA A 63 0.68 -4.64 7.57
CA ALA A 63 1.79 -5.32 8.23
C ALA A 63 3.12 -5.00 7.54
N LYS A 64 4.03 -4.40 8.29
CA LYS A 64 5.34 -3.85 7.90
C LYS A 64 6.38 -4.90 7.45
N ASP A 65 5.97 -6.13 7.10
CA ASP A 65 6.89 -7.24 6.84
C ASP A 65 6.47 -8.05 5.60
N ILE A 66 7.18 -7.79 4.50
CA ILE A 66 6.88 -8.25 3.14
C ILE A 66 7.43 -9.67 2.88
N GLY A 67 8.23 -10.23 3.80
CA GLY A 67 8.97 -11.48 3.58
C GLY A 67 8.17 -12.77 3.75
N GLY A 68 7.22 -12.82 4.71
CA GLY A 68 6.54 -14.07 5.11
C GLY A 68 5.30 -14.44 4.29
N SER A 69 4.61 -13.45 3.70
CA SER A 69 3.28 -13.63 3.10
C SER A 69 3.28 -14.18 1.66
N LEU A 70 4.46 -14.38 1.04
CA LEU A 70 4.56 -14.80 -0.36
C LEU A 70 4.66 -16.33 -0.56
N VAL A 71 4.87 -17.09 0.51
CA VAL A 71 5.11 -18.55 0.41
C VAL A 71 3.79 -19.35 0.34
N ASP A 72 2.68 -18.84 0.88
CA ASP A 72 1.42 -19.58 0.96
C ASP A 72 0.45 -19.32 -0.22
N ILE A 73 0.87 -18.51 -1.21
CA ILE A 73 0.03 -18.10 -2.35
C ILE A 73 0.16 -19.06 -3.55
N LYS A 74 1.11 -19.99 -3.56
CA LYS A 74 1.39 -20.85 -4.72
C LYS A 74 0.51 -22.10 -4.85
N GLY A 75 -0.31 -22.44 -3.85
CA GLY A 75 -0.98 -23.75 -3.78
C GLY A 75 -2.46 -23.81 -4.18
N ILE A 76 -3.14 -22.69 -4.43
CA ILE A 76 -4.60 -22.68 -4.58
C ILE A 76 -4.97 -22.44 -6.05
N ASN A 77 -5.54 -23.46 -6.69
CA ASN A 77 -6.11 -23.39 -8.04
C ASN A 77 -7.14 -22.25 -8.11
N ALA A 78 -6.75 -21.18 -8.80
CA ALA A 78 -7.39 -19.89 -8.72
C ALA A 78 -8.41 -19.70 -9.85
N TRP A 79 -9.69 -19.64 -9.49
CA TRP A 79 -10.70 -18.79 -10.15
C TRP A 79 -10.40 -17.27 -9.93
N TYR A 80 -9.21 -16.93 -9.44
CA TYR A 80 -8.76 -15.62 -8.94
C TYR A 80 -7.74 -14.94 -9.87
N VAL A 81 -7.77 -15.20 -11.18
CA VAL A 81 -6.83 -14.56 -12.14
C VAL A 81 -7.00 -13.04 -12.11
N GLU A 82 -8.24 -12.55 -12.03
CA GLU A 82 -8.58 -11.13 -11.94
C GLU A 82 -8.11 -10.51 -10.62
N ALA A 83 -8.25 -11.23 -9.50
CA ALA A 83 -7.77 -10.77 -8.20
C ALA A 83 -6.23 -10.76 -8.13
N ASP A 84 -5.54 -11.73 -8.74
CA ASP A 84 -4.07 -11.73 -8.84
C ASP A 84 -3.56 -10.58 -9.73
N ARG A 85 -4.29 -10.27 -10.81
CA ARG A 85 -4.01 -9.10 -11.66
C ARG A 85 -4.16 -7.80 -10.90
N LEU A 86 -5.26 -7.64 -10.14
CA LEU A 86 -5.48 -6.46 -9.30
C LEU A 86 -4.39 -6.32 -8.24
N LYS A 87 -4.07 -7.41 -7.55
CA LYS A 87 -2.98 -7.46 -6.56
C LYS A 87 -1.65 -7.03 -7.20
N LYS A 88 -1.27 -7.60 -8.35
CA LYS A 88 -0.04 -7.24 -9.06
C LYS A 88 -0.01 -5.76 -9.45
N ALA A 89 -1.10 -5.25 -10.02
CA ALA A 89 -1.22 -3.84 -10.40
C ALA A 89 -1.06 -2.92 -9.18
N LEU A 90 -1.70 -3.25 -8.06
CA LEU A 90 -1.58 -2.51 -6.80
C LEU A 90 -0.14 -2.52 -6.26
N PHE A 91 0.53 -3.68 -6.22
CA PHE A 91 1.92 -3.75 -5.76
C PHE A 91 2.86 -2.92 -6.63
N THR A 92 2.71 -2.98 -7.97
CA THR A 92 3.49 -2.14 -8.88
C THR A 92 3.24 -0.66 -8.62
N HIS A 93 1.98 -0.26 -8.39
CA HIS A 93 1.63 1.13 -8.14
C HIS A 93 2.19 1.64 -6.80
N ILE A 94 2.05 0.85 -5.73
CA ILE A 94 2.60 1.17 -4.41
C ILE A 94 4.12 1.33 -4.50
N LYS A 95 4.81 0.41 -5.20
CA LYS A 95 6.26 0.49 -5.39
C LYS A 95 6.69 1.79 -6.07
N ILE A 96 6.04 2.14 -7.18
CA ILE A 96 6.34 3.38 -7.92
C ILE A 96 6.07 4.62 -7.06
N MET A 97 5.00 4.60 -6.26
CA MET A 97 4.65 5.72 -5.38
C MET A 97 5.71 5.90 -4.28
N ILE A 98 6.18 4.82 -3.67
CA ILE A 98 7.26 4.85 -2.68
C ILE A 98 8.55 5.40 -3.31
N GLU A 99 8.95 4.90 -4.47
CA GLU A 99 10.15 5.39 -5.18
C GLU A 99 10.06 6.90 -5.51
N ARG A 100 8.87 7.40 -5.88
CA ARG A 100 8.65 8.84 -6.09
C ARG A 100 8.81 9.63 -4.80
N VAL A 101 8.22 9.18 -3.70
CA VAL A 101 8.35 9.83 -2.40
C VAL A 101 9.81 9.85 -1.95
N ASP A 102 10.54 8.75 -2.14
CA ASP A 102 11.97 8.67 -1.82
C ASP A 102 12.80 9.64 -2.68
N SER A 103 12.53 9.73 -3.98
CA SER A 103 13.22 10.68 -4.86
C SER A 103 12.95 12.15 -4.49
N LEU A 104 11.72 12.48 -4.09
CA LEU A 104 11.36 13.82 -3.61
C LEU A 104 12.04 14.13 -2.28
N ASN A 105 12.13 13.15 -1.38
CA ASN A 105 12.88 13.27 -0.14
C ASN A 105 14.37 13.48 -0.41
N GLU A 106 14.99 12.72 -1.33
CA GLU A 106 16.41 12.93 -1.65
C GLU A 106 16.68 14.34 -2.17
N VAL A 107 15.86 14.86 -3.08
CA VAL A 107 16.00 16.25 -3.57
C VAL A 107 15.82 17.26 -2.44
N ALA A 108 14.87 17.04 -1.53
CA ALA A 108 14.62 17.92 -0.39
C ALA A 108 15.73 17.89 0.68
N LEU A 109 16.56 16.84 0.73
CA LEU A 109 17.63 16.68 1.73
C LEU A 109 19.01 17.12 1.21
N LYS A 110 19.12 17.50 -0.07
CA LYS A 110 20.36 17.94 -0.70
C LYS A 110 20.38 19.45 -0.93
N ASP A 111 21.57 20.03 -0.91
CA ASP A 111 21.80 21.39 -1.37
C ASP A 111 21.88 21.40 -2.90
N PRO A 112 21.11 22.24 -3.63
CA PRO A 112 21.03 22.19 -5.08
C PRO A 112 22.31 22.67 -5.79
N LEU A 113 23.11 23.52 -5.14
CA LEU A 113 24.36 24.02 -5.70
C LEU A 113 25.47 22.98 -5.58
N THR A 114 25.65 22.42 -4.40
CA THR A 114 26.81 21.58 -4.05
C THR A 114 26.52 20.09 -4.01
N GLY A 115 25.26 19.66 -3.99
CA GLY A 115 24.85 18.25 -3.91
C GLY A 115 25.13 17.55 -2.57
N VAL A 116 25.68 18.27 -1.58
CA VAL A 116 25.88 17.76 -0.21
C VAL A 116 24.57 17.77 0.56
N ASN A 117 24.52 17.13 1.72
CA ASN A 117 23.30 17.18 2.54
C ASN A 117 23.10 18.62 3.02
N ASN A 118 21.90 19.16 2.80
CA ASN A 118 21.53 20.44 3.38
C ASN A 118 21.33 20.27 4.91
N ARG A 119 20.97 21.37 5.59
CA ARG A 119 20.77 21.36 7.05
C ARG A 119 19.79 20.26 7.50
N LEU A 120 18.69 20.07 6.78
CA LEU A 120 17.69 19.05 7.08
C LEU A 120 18.26 17.64 6.86
N GLY A 121 18.95 17.40 5.74
CA GLY A 121 19.64 16.15 5.45
C GLY A 121 20.71 15.80 6.48
N PHE A 122 21.47 16.78 6.95
CA PHE A 122 22.45 16.61 8.02
C PHE A 122 21.77 16.22 9.35
N SER A 123 20.73 16.95 9.76
CA SER A 123 19.99 16.64 10.99
C SER A 123 19.37 15.24 10.96
N ASN A 124 18.85 14.81 9.82
CA ASN A 124 18.27 13.47 9.65
C ASN A 124 19.35 12.39 9.76
N LYS A 125 20.55 12.60 9.19
CA LYS A 125 21.69 11.67 9.35
C LYS A 125 22.16 11.56 10.80
N ILE A 126 22.21 12.68 11.54
CA ILE A 126 22.61 12.68 12.95
C ILE A 126 21.58 11.96 13.82
N GLN A 127 20.28 12.18 13.60
CA GLN A 127 19.22 11.48 14.34
C GLN A 127 19.23 9.96 14.11
N ASN A 128 19.55 9.53 12.89
CA ASN A 128 19.66 8.10 12.55
C ASN A 128 21.00 7.47 12.95
N HIS A 129 21.94 8.24 13.51
CA HIS A 129 23.19 7.69 14.03
C HIS A 129 22.92 6.90 15.31
N LYS A 130 23.44 5.68 15.42
CA LYS A 130 23.18 4.80 16.57
C LYS A 130 23.71 5.45 17.85
N GLN A 131 22.85 5.56 18.87
CA GLN A 131 23.32 5.94 20.20
C GLN A 131 24.36 4.93 20.69
N GLY A 132 25.53 5.42 21.08
CA GLY A 132 26.64 4.59 21.58
C GLY A 132 27.84 4.45 20.64
N SER A 133 27.73 4.84 19.36
CA SER A 133 28.91 5.09 18.52
C SER A 133 29.35 6.55 18.69
N GLY A 134 30.61 6.78 19.03
CA GLY A 134 31.15 8.14 19.11
C GLY A 134 31.02 8.86 17.76
N ALA A 135 30.62 10.13 17.80
CA ALA A 135 30.53 11.00 16.64
C ALA A 135 31.32 12.29 16.87
N SER A 136 31.91 12.83 15.81
CA SER A 136 32.58 14.13 15.82
C SER A 136 31.96 15.02 14.75
N VAL A 137 31.80 16.30 15.06
CA VAL A 137 31.25 17.31 14.15
C VAL A 137 32.33 18.33 13.87
N ILE A 138 32.54 18.63 12.59
CA ILE A 138 33.47 19.66 12.13
C ILE A 138 32.63 20.73 11.44
N ALA A 139 32.78 21.98 11.88
CA ALA A 139 32.22 23.15 11.22
C ALA A 139 33.35 23.84 10.44
N ILE A 140 33.12 24.11 9.16
CA ILE A 140 34.08 24.74 8.26
C ILE A 140 33.43 26.03 7.76
N ASP A 141 34.15 27.14 7.86
CA ASP A 141 33.76 28.43 7.29
C ASP A 141 34.80 28.85 6.24
N VAL A 142 34.37 29.52 5.18
CA VAL A 142 35.26 29.94 4.09
C VAL A 142 35.74 31.35 4.36
N ASP A 143 37.02 31.48 4.71
CA ASP A 143 37.63 32.75 5.00
C ASP A 143 37.52 33.73 3.83
N PHE A 144 37.12 34.96 4.13
CA PHE A 144 36.99 36.05 3.16
C PHE A 144 36.10 35.76 1.95
N PHE A 145 35.15 34.82 2.04
CA PHE A 145 34.27 34.46 0.91
C PHE A 145 33.54 35.66 0.29
N LYS A 146 33.16 36.65 1.11
CA LYS A 146 32.56 37.89 0.63
C LYS A 146 33.48 38.66 -0.34
N LYS A 147 34.78 38.74 -0.07
CA LYS A 147 35.74 39.40 -0.98
C LYS A 147 35.83 38.69 -2.33
N ILE A 148 35.69 37.35 -2.34
CA ILE A 148 35.66 36.59 -3.60
C ILE A 148 34.43 36.99 -4.42
N ASN A 149 33.25 37.02 -3.78
CA ASN A 149 32.01 37.44 -4.44
C ASN A 149 32.09 38.88 -4.94
N ASP A 150 32.65 39.79 -4.14
CA ASP A 150 32.75 41.22 -4.48
C ASP A 150 33.74 41.46 -5.64
N ASN A 151 34.83 40.68 -5.73
CA ASN A 151 35.86 40.85 -6.76
C ASN A 151 35.60 40.08 -8.06
N PHE A 152 34.97 38.91 -7.99
CA PHE A 152 34.83 37.98 -9.12
C PHE A 152 33.38 37.64 -9.47
N GLY A 153 32.42 38.15 -8.69
CA GLY A 153 31.00 37.89 -8.86
C GLY A 153 30.55 36.56 -8.25
N HIS A 154 29.23 36.45 -8.04
CA HIS A 154 28.61 35.30 -7.37
C HIS A 154 28.83 33.96 -8.09
N GLY A 155 28.90 33.95 -9.43
CA GLY A 155 29.14 32.70 -10.18
C GLY A 155 30.49 32.06 -9.84
N VAL A 156 31.55 32.87 -9.65
CA VAL A 156 32.86 32.37 -9.21
C VAL A 156 32.81 31.92 -7.75
N GLY A 157 32.05 32.62 -6.89
CA GLY A 157 31.77 32.17 -5.53
C GLY A 157 31.10 30.80 -5.48
N ASP A 158 30.12 30.56 -6.34
CA ASP A 158 29.41 29.29 -6.47
C ASP A 158 30.36 28.15 -6.90
N GLU A 159 31.26 28.41 -7.86
CA GLU A 159 32.29 27.45 -8.28
C GLU A 159 33.24 27.08 -7.13
N VAL A 160 33.61 28.06 -6.29
CA VAL A 160 34.43 27.82 -5.09
C VAL A 160 33.69 26.90 -4.12
N LEU A 161 32.39 27.13 -3.87
CA LEU A 161 31.59 26.28 -2.99
C LEU A 161 31.45 24.86 -3.52
N VAL A 162 31.22 24.69 -4.82
CA VAL A 162 31.14 23.37 -5.48
C VAL A 162 32.48 22.63 -5.33
N THR A 163 33.59 23.31 -5.59
CA THR A 163 34.93 22.72 -5.50
C THR A 163 35.26 22.31 -4.06
N LEU A 164 34.94 23.17 -3.09
CA LEU A 164 35.13 22.87 -1.66
C LEU A 164 34.34 21.62 -1.25
N ALA A 165 33.07 21.52 -1.66
CA ALA A 165 32.23 20.36 -1.38
C ALA A 165 32.82 19.07 -1.97
N GLN A 166 33.37 19.12 -3.19
CA GLN A 166 34.03 17.98 -3.83
C GLN A 166 35.29 17.54 -3.06
N VAL A 167 36.13 18.49 -2.65
CA VAL A 167 37.35 18.21 -1.87
C VAL A 167 37.01 17.54 -0.55
N ILE A 168 36.03 18.07 0.19
CA ILE A 168 35.58 17.49 1.46
C ILE A 168 35.11 16.05 1.24
N ASN A 169 34.29 15.80 0.22
CA ASN A 169 33.76 14.46 -0.02
C ASN A 169 34.83 13.45 -0.50
N CYS A 170 35.83 13.91 -1.26
CA CYS A 170 36.97 13.09 -1.66
C CYS A 170 37.82 12.70 -0.43
N GLY A 171 38.00 13.61 0.52
CA GLY A 171 38.70 13.34 1.78
C GLY A 171 37.92 12.43 2.73
N PHE A 172 36.59 12.40 2.61
CA PHE A 172 35.71 11.63 3.50
C PHE A 172 34.59 10.89 2.72
N PRO A 173 34.86 9.70 2.14
CA PRO A 173 33.96 8.98 1.22
C PRO A 173 32.59 8.51 1.78
N GLY A 174 32.21 8.90 3.00
CA GLY A 174 30.93 8.57 3.64
C GLY A 174 29.94 9.72 3.79
N LEU A 175 30.31 10.96 3.43
CA LEU A 175 29.48 12.15 3.70
C LEU A 175 28.34 12.37 2.69
N GLY A 176 28.52 12.02 1.41
CA GLY A 176 27.41 12.02 0.44
C GLY A 176 27.81 11.61 -0.96
N ARG A 177 26.98 10.83 -1.66
CA ARG A 177 27.21 10.51 -3.08
C ARG A 177 26.76 11.70 -3.94
N PHE A 178 27.59 12.15 -4.86
CA PHE A 178 27.19 13.09 -5.92
C PHE A 178 26.34 12.34 -6.95
N PRO A 179 25.24 12.93 -7.45
CA PRO A 179 24.73 12.55 -8.75
C PRO A 179 25.78 12.97 -9.78
N GLN A 180 26.26 12.04 -10.60
CA GLN A 180 27.06 12.39 -11.78
C GLN A 180 26.20 13.26 -12.70
N SER A 181 26.33 14.58 -12.62
CA SER A 181 25.76 15.49 -13.60
C SER A 181 26.62 15.45 -14.87
N ARG A 182 25.90 15.32 -15.98
CA ARG A 182 26.38 15.34 -17.37
C ARG A 182 27.30 16.53 -17.64
N GLY A 183 28.29 16.29 -18.51
CA GLY A 183 28.85 17.30 -19.40
C GLY A 183 30.12 17.97 -18.88
N GLN A 184 31.27 17.35 -19.11
CA GLN A 184 32.49 18.12 -19.32
C GLN A 184 32.29 19.02 -20.56
N PRO A 185 32.67 20.31 -20.52
CA PRO A 185 32.80 21.08 -21.73
C PRO A 185 33.97 20.51 -22.53
N GLU A 186 33.68 19.99 -23.74
CA GLU A 186 34.70 19.64 -24.72
C GLU A 186 35.60 20.86 -24.95
N ARG A 187 36.86 20.75 -24.51
CA ARG A 187 37.92 21.61 -25.02
C ARG A 187 38.11 21.25 -26.49
N LYS A 188 37.70 22.14 -27.39
CA LYS A 188 38.14 22.09 -28.79
C LYS A 188 39.68 22.21 -28.82
N PRO A 189 40.37 21.33 -29.55
CA PRO A 189 41.79 21.54 -29.83
C PRO A 189 41.95 22.71 -30.81
N GLU A 190 43.11 23.34 -30.68
CA GLU A 190 43.61 24.53 -31.40
C GLU A 190 43.50 24.45 -32.92
#